data_AF-A0A0R2SPK7-F1
#
_entry.id   AF-A0A0R2SPK7-F1
#
_cell.length_a   1.000
_cell.length_b   1.000
_cell.length_c   1.000
_cell.angle_alpha   90.00
_cell.angle_beta   90.00
_cell.angle_gamma   90.00
#
_symmetry.space_group_name_H-M   'P 1'
#
loop_
_entity.id
_entity.type
_entity.pdbx_description
1 polymer ?
#
loop_
_entity_poly.entity_id
_entity_poly.type
_entity_poly.pdbx_seq_one_letter_code
_entity_poly.pdbx_strand_id
1 'polypeptide(L)'
;MSKPLTVERLRKTNIYAGLLHLAQMIAVLALSSDFSLPITATYMSGPPGSTYADPVVLFNTPIGLTVAIFLGLSALAHFIVASPKFYPRYSTGLFAKRNYFRWVEYSISSSVMIVLIAQVTGVADITAIISIFGVNASMILFGWLQEKYENPGSGGWLPYIFGCITGIVPWIALCFYVFG
;
A
#
# COMPACT_ATOMS: atom_id res chain seq x y z
N MET A 1 -31.84 -11.76 -6.42
CA MET A 1 -30.85 -12.77 -6.84
C MET A 1 -29.60 -12.04 -7.32
N SER A 2 -28.42 -12.41 -6.81
CA SER A 2 -27.15 -11.85 -7.29
C SER A 2 -26.84 -12.35 -8.71
N LYS A 3 -26.25 -11.51 -9.56
CA LYS A 3 -25.77 -11.94 -10.89
C LYS A 3 -24.73 -13.06 -10.73
N PRO A 4 -24.74 -14.09 -11.58
CA PRO A 4 -23.73 -15.14 -11.52
C PRO A 4 -22.33 -14.57 -11.77
N LEU A 5 -21.35 -15.02 -10.97
CA LEU A 5 -19.95 -14.63 -11.12
C LEU A 5 -19.44 -15.09 -12.49
N THR A 6 -19.04 -14.15 -13.35
CA THR A 6 -18.45 -14.47 -14.66
C THR A 6 -16.94 -14.28 -14.61
N VAL A 7 -16.21 -15.31 -14.17
CA VAL A 7 -14.77 -15.22 -13.90
C VAL A 7 -13.99 -14.87 -15.17
N GLU A 8 -14.42 -15.35 -16.35
CA GLU A 8 -13.78 -15.07 -17.63
C GLU A 8 -13.76 -13.57 -17.95
N ARG A 9 -14.83 -12.85 -17.57
CA ARG A 9 -14.87 -11.38 -17.70
C ARG A 9 -13.88 -10.73 -16.75
N LEU A 10 -13.77 -11.23 -15.51
CA LEU A 10 -12.80 -10.73 -14.53
C LEU A 10 -11.35 -10.96 -14.98
N ARG A 11 -11.06 -12.04 -15.71
CA ARG A 11 -9.72 -12.23 -16.32
C ARG A 11 -9.39 -11.09 -17.28
N LYS A 12 -10.31 -10.76 -18.19
CA LYS A 12 -10.14 -9.66 -19.14
C LYS A 12 -9.99 -8.32 -18.42
N THR A 13 -10.81 -8.08 -17.39
CA THR A 13 -10.71 -6.88 -16.56
C THR A 13 -9.34 -6.76 -15.89
N ASN A 14 -8.79 -7.84 -15.32
CA ASN A 14 -7.43 -7.82 -14.76
C ASN A 14 -6.38 -7.49 -15.83
N ILE A 15 -6.49 -8.04 -17.04
CA ILE A 15 -5.55 -7.72 -18.13
C ILE A 15 -5.63 -6.23 -18.48
N TYR A 16 -6.82 -5.67 -18.68
CA TYR A 16 -6.99 -4.25 -19.01
C TYR A 16 -6.50 -3.33 -17.90
N ALA A 17 -6.79 -3.66 -16.63
CA ALA A 17 -6.27 -2.92 -15.48
C ALA A 17 -4.73 -2.99 -15.40
N GLY A 18 -4.15 -4.18 -15.60
CA GLY A 18 -2.69 -4.35 -15.63
C GLY A 18 -2.02 -3.55 -16.75
N LEU A 19 -2.61 -3.52 -17.95
CA LEU A 19 -2.12 -2.72 -19.06
C LEU A 19 -2.21 -1.21 -18.76
N LEU A 20 -3.28 -0.76 -18.13
CA LEU A 20 -3.44 0.64 -17.76
C LEU A 20 -2.38 1.07 -16.74
N HIS A 21 -2.19 0.28 -15.68
CA HIS A 21 -1.14 0.54 -14.69
C HIS A 21 0.26 0.52 -15.32
N LEU A 22 0.54 -0.43 -16.21
CA LEU A 22 1.82 -0.51 -16.92
C LEU A 22 2.05 0.72 -17.81
N ALA A 23 1.03 1.16 -18.55
CA ALA A 23 1.11 2.36 -19.37
C ALA A 23 1.38 3.61 -18.52
N GLN A 24 0.70 3.74 -17.38
CA GLN A 24 0.94 4.83 -16.43
C GLN A 24 2.36 4.77 -15.83
N MET A 25 2.84 3.57 -15.47
CA MET A 25 4.21 3.37 -14.98
C MET A 25 5.23 3.85 -16.00
N ILE A 26 5.08 3.45 -17.27
CA ILE A 26 5.97 3.87 -18.36
C ILE A 26 5.90 5.38 -18.56
N ALA A 27 4.71 5.97 -18.54
CA ALA A 27 4.53 7.41 -18.69
C ALA A 27 5.22 8.18 -17.54
N VAL A 28 5.05 7.74 -16.29
CA VAL A 28 5.75 8.35 -15.14
C VAL A 28 7.25 8.24 -15.30
N LEU A 29 7.80 7.06 -15.62
CA LEU A 29 9.25 6.87 -15.80
C LEU A 29 9.83 7.73 -16.95
N ALA A 30 9.07 7.93 -18.02
CA ALA A 30 9.51 8.72 -19.17
C ALA A 30 9.41 10.24 -18.96
N LEU A 31 8.48 10.69 -18.10
CA LEU A 31 8.11 12.11 -17.98
C LEU A 31 8.49 12.73 -16.62
N SER A 32 8.84 11.94 -15.60
CA SER A 32 9.20 12.46 -14.29
C SER A 32 10.58 13.11 -14.27
N SER A 33 10.76 14.13 -13.43
CA SER A 33 12.08 14.67 -13.09
C SER A 33 12.82 13.78 -12.08
N ASP A 34 14.05 14.18 -11.75
CA ASP A 34 14.90 13.61 -10.71
C ASP A 34 14.53 14.08 -9.28
N PHE A 35 13.33 14.65 -9.09
CA PHE A 35 12.87 15.13 -7.79
C PHE A 35 12.90 14.03 -6.72
N SER A 36 13.55 14.33 -5.60
CA SER A 36 13.68 13.41 -4.47
C SER A 36 13.43 14.09 -3.14
N LEU A 37 12.89 13.33 -2.18
CA LEU A 37 12.67 13.80 -0.81
C LEU A 37 13.59 13.07 0.18
N PRO A 38 14.19 13.78 1.16
CA PRO A 38 15.11 13.17 2.09
C PRO A 38 14.39 12.25 3.08
N ILE A 39 15.09 11.19 3.47
CA ILE A 39 14.78 10.38 4.64
C ILE A 39 15.89 10.64 5.66
N THR A 40 15.52 11.08 6.85
CA THR A 40 16.45 11.54 7.88
C THR A 40 16.41 10.67 9.13
N ALA A 41 17.45 10.80 9.96
CA ALA A 41 17.42 10.38 11.35
C ALA A 41 17.95 11.51 12.23
N THR A 42 17.37 11.65 13.42
CA THR A 42 17.81 12.62 14.43
C THR A 42 18.33 11.85 15.64
N TYR A 43 19.63 11.96 15.90
CA TYR A 43 20.28 11.24 17.00
C TYR A 43 20.42 12.14 18.23
N MET A 44 20.36 11.53 19.42
CA MET A 44 20.69 12.26 20.64
C MET A 44 22.17 12.60 20.68
N SER A 45 22.49 13.82 21.11
CA SER A 45 23.88 14.31 21.28
C SER A 45 24.27 14.44 22.75
N GLY A 46 23.40 14.06 23.67
CA GLY A 46 23.59 14.10 25.12
C GLY A 46 22.70 13.09 25.85
N PRO A 47 22.56 13.16 27.19
CA PRO A 47 21.65 12.31 27.96
C PRO A 47 20.18 12.40 27.49
N PRO A 48 19.35 11.36 27.68
CA PRO A 48 17.92 11.39 27.32
C PRO A 48 17.19 12.61 27.89
N GLY A 49 16.47 13.32 27.03
CA GLY A 49 15.72 14.54 27.40
C GLY A 49 16.56 15.83 27.42
N SER A 50 17.81 15.82 26.95
CA SER A 50 18.66 17.01 26.86
C SER A 50 18.77 17.57 25.42
N THR A 51 19.75 17.14 24.63
CA THR A 51 20.06 17.69 23.31
C THR A 51 20.00 16.64 22.20
N TYR A 52 19.67 17.12 21.00
CA TYR A 52 19.67 16.36 19.77
C TYR A 52 20.65 16.98 18.78
N ALA A 53 21.31 16.13 17.98
CA ALA A 53 22.08 16.59 16.83
C ALA A 53 21.14 17.04 15.71
N ASP A 54 21.67 17.79 14.75
CA ASP A 54 20.93 18.12 13.53
C ASP A 54 20.51 16.85 12.77
N PRO A 55 19.34 16.83 12.11
CA PRO A 55 18.92 15.68 11.31
C PRO A 55 19.94 15.35 10.21
N VAL A 56 20.33 14.08 10.13
CA VAL A 56 21.21 13.59 9.05
C VAL A 56 20.38 12.89 7.98
N VAL A 57 20.68 13.15 6.71
CA VAL A 57 20.05 12.45 5.59
C VAL A 57 20.66 11.06 5.46
N LEU A 58 19.83 10.03 5.59
CA LEU A 58 20.22 8.63 5.39
C LEU A 58 20.08 8.22 3.93
N PHE A 59 18.94 8.58 3.34
CA PHE A 59 18.57 8.21 1.97
C PHE A 59 17.78 9.34 1.32
N ASN A 60 17.62 9.28 -0.01
CA ASN A 60 16.68 10.13 -0.74
C ASN A 60 15.69 9.22 -1.46
N THR A 61 14.40 9.51 -1.34
CA THR A 61 13.33 8.84 -2.09
C THR A 61 13.17 9.49 -3.44
N PRO A 62 13.57 8.87 -4.57
CA PRO A 62 13.28 9.39 -5.90
C PRO A 62 11.79 9.25 -6.21
N ILE A 63 11.04 10.35 -6.18
CA ILE A 63 9.58 10.32 -6.15
C ILE A 63 9.00 9.72 -7.43
N GLY A 64 9.52 10.10 -8.61
CA GLY A 64 9.09 9.53 -9.89
C GLY A 64 9.24 8.01 -9.94
N LEU A 65 10.39 7.50 -9.47
CA LEU A 65 10.67 6.07 -9.41
C LEU A 65 9.74 5.36 -8.41
N THR A 66 9.54 5.91 -7.22
CA THR A 66 8.68 5.30 -6.20
C THR A 66 7.20 5.29 -6.61
N VAL A 67 6.74 6.31 -7.34
CA VAL A 67 5.40 6.31 -7.96
C VAL A 67 5.29 5.19 -9.00
N ALA A 68 6.29 5.06 -9.88
CA ALA A 68 6.34 3.96 -10.84
C ALA A 68 6.34 2.58 -10.17
N ILE A 69 7.00 2.43 -9.00
CA ILE A 69 7.02 1.18 -8.24
C ILE A 69 5.59 0.74 -7.85
N PHE A 70 4.77 1.61 -7.24
CA PHE A 70 3.43 1.16 -6.83
C PHE A 70 2.53 0.86 -8.03
N LEU A 71 2.66 1.61 -9.14
CA LEU A 71 1.96 1.32 -10.40
C LEU A 71 2.40 -0.04 -10.96
N GLY A 72 3.70 -0.31 -10.96
CA GLY A 72 4.29 -1.57 -11.42
C GLY A 72 3.87 -2.77 -10.57
N LEU A 73 3.77 -2.61 -9.24
CA LEU A 73 3.27 -3.63 -8.33
C LEU A 73 1.82 -4.00 -8.66
N SER A 74 0.94 -3.02 -8.86
CA SER A 74 -0.45 -3.27 -9.26
C SER A 74 -0.53 -3.92 -10.65
N ALA A 75 0.26 -3.45 -11.63
CA ALA A 75 0.34 -4.07 -12.96
C ALA A 75 0.76 -5.54 -12.89
N LEU A 76 1.82 -5.83 -12.13
CA LEU A 76 2.34 -7.17 -11.92
C LEU A 76 1.29 -8.09 -11.27
N ALA A 77 0.63 -7.64 -10.21
CA ALA A 77 -0.40 -8.44 -9.53
C ALA A 77 -1.57 -8.77 -10.45
N HIS A 78 -2.01 -7.81 -11.27
CA HIS A 78 -3.05 -8.05 -12.27
C HIS A 78 -2.63 -9.08 -13.32
N PHE A 79 -1.41 -9.00 -13.85
CA PHE A 79 -0.90 -9.98 -14.81
C PHE A 79 -0.69 -11.35 -14.18
N ILE A 80 -0.21 -11.43 -12.93
CA ILE A 80 -0.13 -12.68 -12.17
C ILE A 80 -1.51 -13.31 -12.09
N VAL A 81 -2.52 -12.58 -11.62
CA VAL A 81 -3.89 -13.08 -11.45
C VAL A 81 -4.52 -13.50 -12.79
N ALA A 82 -4.22 -12.80 -13.89
CA ALA A 82 -4.71 -13.15 -15.22
C ALA A 82 -3.93 -14.30 -15.91
N SER A 83 -2.75 -14.66 -15.39
CA SER A 83 -1.89 -15.68 -15.99
C SER A 83 -2.51 -17.08 -15.91
N PRO A 84 -2.26 -17.97 -16.89
CA PRO A 84 -2.79 -19.34 -16.87
C PRO A 84 -2.44 -20.12 -15.58
N LYS A 85 -1.25 -19.85 -15.01
CA LYS A 85 -0.75 -20.55 -13.82
C LYS A 85 -1.52 -20.19 -12.54
N PHE A 86 -1.87 -18.92 -12.35
CA PHE A 86 -2.47 -18.44 -11.09
C PHE A 86 -3.96 -18.16 -11.19
N TYR A 87 -4.49 -17.96 -12.40
CA TYR A 87 -5.90 -17.70 -12.64
C TYR A 87 -6.85 -18.76 -12.03
N PRO A 88 -6.56 -20.08 -12.06
CA PRO A 88 -7.40 -21.07 -11.38
C PRO A 88 -7.50 -20.83 -9.87
N ARG A 89 -6.38 -20.50 -9.22
CA ARG A 89 -6.36 -20.20 -7.77
C ARG A 89 -7.11 -18.92 -7.43
N TYR A 90 -6.98 -17.90 -8.26
CA TYR A 90 -7.75 -16.67 -8.14
C TYR A 90 -9.25 -16.94 -8.25
N SER A 91 -9.67 -17.67 -9.29
CA SER A 91 -11.06 -18.05 -9.54
C SER A 91 -11.68 -18.78 -8.35
N THR A 92 -11.02 -19.84 -7.86
CA THR A 92 -11.46 -20.60 -6.69
C THR A 92 -11.56 -19.72 -5.43
N GLY A 93 -10.61 -18.79 -5.25
CA GLY A 93 -10.67 -17.80 -4.17
C GLY A 93 -11.93 -16.95 -4.23
N LEU A 94 -12.29 -16.44 -5.42
CA LEU A 94 -13.49 -15.62 -5.59
C LEU A 94 -14.78 -16.38 -5.28
N PHE A 95 -14.88 -17.65 -5.68
CA PHE A 95 -16.02 -18.49 -5.28
C PHE A 95 -16.10 -18.68 -3.76
N ALA A 96 -14.96 -18.70 -3.09
CA ALA A 96 -14.86 -18.70 -1.63
C ALA A 96 -14.96 -17.28 -1.00
N LYS A 97 -15.34 -16.25 -1.78
CA LYS A 97 -15.47 -14.85 -1.35
C LYS A 97 -14.15 -14.24 -0.83
N ARG A 98 -13.02 -14.63 -1.43
CA ARG A 98 -11.67 -14.24 -1.01
C ARG A 98 -10.82 -13.80 -2.19
N ASN A 99 -9.94 -12.83 -1.98
CA ASN A 99 -8.89 -12.52 -2.94
C ASN A 99 -7.57 -12.19 -2.23
N TYR A 100 -6.77 -13.23 -1.96
CA TYR A 100 -5.47 -13.09 -1.30
C TYR A 100 -4.41 -12.38 -2.16
N PHE A 101 -4.51 -12.44 -3.49
CA PHE A 101 -3.58 -11.72 -4.36
C PHE A 101 -3.68 -10.20 -4.14
N ARG A 102 -4.90 -9.69 -3.98
CA ARG A 102 -5.16 -8.29 -3.65
C ARG A 102 -4.56 -7.88 -2.31
N TRP A 103 -4.70 -8.71 -1.26
CA TRP A 103 -4.14 -8.36 0.04
C TRP A 103 -2.61 -8.41 0.08
N VAL A 104 -1.98 -9.29 -0.70
CA VAL A 104 -0.52 -9.30 -0.89
C VAL A 104 -0.05 -8.04 -1.62
N GLU A 105 -0.75 -7.64 -2.68
CA GLU A 105 -0.35 -6.45 -3.44
C GLU A 105 -0.59 -5.17 -2.65
N TYR A 106 -1.79 -4.98 -2.09
CA TYR A 106 -2.13 -3.78 -1.32
C TYR A 106 -1.24 -3.59 -0.09
N SER A 107 -0.76 -4.65 0.55
CA SER A 107 0.07 -4.50 1.77
C SER A 107 1.41 -3.84 1.46
N ILE A 108 1.83 -3.88 0.19
CA ILE A 108 3.04 -3.23 -0.30
C ILE A 108 2.67 -1.94 -1.05
N SER A 109 1.82 -2.00 -2.08
CA SER A 109 1.53 -0.85 -2.95
C SER A 109 0.89 0.31 -2.20
N SER A 110 -0.15 0.06 -1.40
CA SER A 110 -0.78 1.12 -0.60
C SER A 110 0.13 1.66 0.49
N SER A 111 1.03 0.82 1.03
CA SER A 111 2.02 1.22 2.03
C SER A 111 3.10 2.12 1.43
N VAL A 112 3.53 1.85 0.19
CA VAL A 112 4.39 2.76 -0.59
C VAL A 112 3.66 4.08 -0.85
N MET A 113 2.38 4.04 -1.22
CA MET A 113 1.59 5.24 -1.49
C MET A 113 1.46 6.14 -0.26
N ILE A 114 1.11 5.60 0.92
CA ILE A 114 0.96 6.43 2.12
C ILE A 114 2.30 6.98 2.62
N VAL A 115 3.42 6.26 2.42
CA VAL A 115 4.76 6.81 2.66
C VAL A 115 5.04 8.01 1.76
N LEU A 116 4.71 7.92 0.46
CA LEU A 116 4.88 9.07 -0.45
C LEU A 116 4.03 10.27 -0.04
N ILE A 117 2.77 10.05 0.34
CA ILE A 117 1.90 11.12 0.83
C ILE A 117 2.52 11.75 2.10
N ALA A 118 3.00 10.93 3.03
CA ALA A 118 3.66 11.40 4.24
C ALA A 118 4.90 12.26 3.93
N GLN A 119 5.77 11.80 3.04
CA GLN A 119 6.96 12.55 2.64
C GLN A 119 6.59 13.88 1.98
N VAL A 120 5.58 13.90 1.11
CA VAL A 120 5.10 15.15 0.46
C VAL A 120 4.56 16.14 1.49
N THR A 121 3.98 15.68 2.59
CA THR A 121 3.57 16.55 3.70
C THR A 121 4.72 16.98 4.62
N GLY A 122 5.93 16.45 4.44
CA GLY A 122 7.12 16.83 5.22
C GLY A 122 7.62 15.76 6.22
N VAL A 123 7.01 14.58 6.28
CA VAL A 123 7.52 13.47 7.12
C VAL A 123 8.83 12.95 6.53
N ALA A 124 9.95 13.21 7.21
CA ALA A 124 11.28 12.77 6.77
C ALA A 124 11.89 11.67 7.65
N ASP A 125 11.49 11.58 8.92
CA ASP A 125 12.10 10.66 9.88
C ASP A 125 11.93 9.19 9.47
N ILE A 126 13.04 8.43 9.42
CA ILE A 126 13.06 7.03 9.00
C ILE A 126 12.18 6.14 9.88
N THR A 127 12.10 6.40 11.19
CA THR A 127 11.29 5.59 12.11
C THR A 127 9.81 5.86 11.87
N ALA A 128 9.42 7.12 11.65
CA ALA A 128 8.06 7.48 11.26
C ALA A 128 7.65 6.83 9.93
N ILE A 129 8.53 6.86 8.92
CA ILE A 129 8.27 6.24 7.61
C ILE A 129 8.07 4.72 7.75
N ILE A 130 8.95 4.02 8.47
CA ILE A 130 8.83 2.57 8.71
C ILE A 130 7.53 2.26 9.46
N SER A 131 7.19 3.04 10.48
CA SER A 131 5.97 2.86 11.26
C SER A 131 4.71 3.09 10.43
N ILE A 132 4.67 4.14 9.60
CA ILE A 132 3.56 4.44 8.67
C ILE A 132 3.38 3.29 7.68
N PHE A 133 4.47 2.79 7.10
CA PHE A 133 4.43 1.64 6.20
C PHE A 133 3.86 0.40 6.91
N GLY A 134 4.41 0.07 8.10
CA GLY A 134 4.02 -1.11 8.85
C GLY A 134 2.57 -1.08 9.34
N VAL A 135 2.08 0.06 9.82
CA VAL A 135 0.69 0.18 10.29
C VAL A 135 -0.30 0.15 9.11
N ASN A 136 0.06 0.72 7.96
CA ASN A 136 -0.76 0.61 6.76
C ASN A 136 -0.79 -0.82 6.21
N ALA A 137 0.35 -1.52 6.19
CA ALA A 137 0.38 -2.94 5.85
C ALA A 137 -0.50 -3.76 6.81
N SER A 138 -0.49 -3.42 8.11
CA SER A 138 -1.35 -4.06 9.12
C SER A 138 -2.83 -3.88 8.82
N MET A 139 -3.28 -2.69 8.42
CA MET A 139 -4.65 -2.44 7.96
C MET A 139 -5.07 -3.42 6.86
N ILE A 140 -4.21 -3.61 5.86
CA ILE A 140 -4.46 -4.54 4.74
C ILE A 140 -4.51 -6.00 5.23
N LEU A 141 -3.59 -6.39 6.11
CA LEU A 141 -3.57 -7.75 6.67
C LEU A 141 -4.80 -8.04 7.53
N PHE A 142 -5.36 -7.05 8.22
CA PHE A 142 -6.64 -7.21 8.89
C PHE A 142 -7.81 -7.43 7.92
N GLY A 143 -7.78 -6.78 6.75
CA GLY A 143 -8.70 -7.07 5.65
C GLY A 143 -8.57 -8.51 5.12
N TRP A 144 -7.34 -9.02 5.03
CA TRP A 144 -7.12 -10.45 4.76
C TRP A 144 -7.76 -11.31 5.84
N LEU A 145 -7.47 -11.06 7.11
CA LEU A 145 -8.01 -11.85 8.22
C LEU A 145 -9.54 -11.86 8.23
N GLN A 146 -10.18 -10.73 7.90
CA GLN A 146 -11.62 -10.63 7.70
C GLN A 146 -12.11 -11.63 6.67
N GLU A 147 -11.51 -11.66 5.47
CA GLU A 147 -11.93 -12.61 4.43
C GLU A 147 -11.59 -14.08 4.76
N LYS A 148 -10.55 -14.31 5.55
CA LYS A 148 -10.11 -15.66 5.94
C LYS A 148 -11.02 -16.28 7.00
N TYR A 149 -11.45 -15.50 7.99
CA TYR A 149 -12.14 -16.03 9.16
C TYR A 149 -13.64 -15.73 9.18
N GLU A 150 -14.11 -14.71 8.46
CA GLU A 150 -15.52 -14.31 8.46
C GLU A 150 -16.22 -14.58 7.13
N ASN A 151 -17.55 -14.71 7.19
CA ASN A 151 -18.41 -14.83 6.03
C ASN A 151 -19.38 -13.64 5.98
N PRO A 152 -19.69 -13.09 4.79
CA PRO A 152 -20.71 -12.06 4.70
C PRO A 152 -22.04 -12.51 5.32
N GLY A 153 -22.54 -11.74 6.29
CA GLY A 153 -23.73 -12.07 7.07
C GLY A 153 -23.48 -12.80 8.39
N SER A 154 -22.23 -13.16 8.73
CA SER A 154 -21.90 -13.80 10.03
C SER A 154 -22.02 -12.85 11.23
N GLY A 155 -21.95 -11.53 10.99
CA GLY A 155 -21.89 -10.53 12.05
C GLY A 155 -20.50 -10.35 12.69
N GLY A 156 -19.48 -11.07 12.22
CA GLY A 156 -18.10 -10.89 12.67
C GLY A 156 -17.42 -9.72 11.99
N TRP A 157 -17.10 -8.68 12.77
CA TRP A 157 -16.47 -7.44 12.29
C TRP A 157 -15.11 -7.17 12.95
N LEU A 158 -14.65 -8.04 13.84
CA LEU A 158 -13.49 -7.76 14.67
C LEU A 158 -12.22 -7.47 13.84
N PRO A 159 -11.84 -8.29 12.84
CA PRO A 159 -10.70 -7.95 11.99
C PRO A 159 -10.91 -6.63 11.22
N TYR A 160 -12.10 -6.39 10.67
CA TYR A 160 -12.42 -5.12 10.00
C TYR A 160 -12.20 -3.90 10.92
N ILE A 161 -12.70 -3.96 12.16
CA ILE A 161 -12.54 -2.87 13.14
C ILE A 161 -11.06 -2.62 13.43
N PHE A 162 -10.26 -3.67 13.63
CA PHE A 162 -8.81 -3.53 13.81
C PHE A 162 -8.12 -2.95 12.56
N GLY A 163 -8.60 -3.31 11.38
CA GLY A 163 -8.21 -2.68 10.12
C GLY A 163 -8.49 -1.18 10.11
N CYS A 164 -9.68 -0.74 10.54
CA CYS A 164 -10.01 0.69 10.64
C CYS A 164 -9.11 1.43 11.65
N ILE A 165 -8.87 0.83 12.82
CA ILE A 165 -8.02 1.43 13.87
C ILE A 165 -6.60 1.62 13.35
N THR A 166 -6.01 0.61 12.71
CA THR A 166 -4.66 0.73 12.13
C THR A 166 -4.64 1.65 10.92
N GLY A 167 -5.68 1.61 10.08
CA GLY A 167 -5.78 2.40 8.87
C GLY A 167 -5.92 3.91 9.08
N ILE A 168 -6.51 4.35 10.20
CA ILE A 168 -6.69 5.77 10.48
C ILE A 168 -5.41 6.44 11.04
N VAL A 169 -4.50 5.66 11.63
CA VAL A 169 -3.30 6.17 12.31
C VAL A 169 -2.41 7.03 11.40
N PRO A 170 -2.04 6.62 10.17
CA PRO A 170 -1.24 7.46 9.28
C PRO A 170 -1.91 8.81 9.01
N TRP A 171 -3.21 8.83 8.75
CA TRP A 171 -3.94 10.07 8.44
C TRP A 171 -3.98 11.04 9.62
N ILE A 172 -4.16 10.53 10.84
CA ILE A 172 -4.08 11.36 12.06
C ILE A 172 -2.67 11.96 12.19
N ALA A 173 -1.62 11.19 11.93
CA ALA A 173 -0.25 11.71 11.96
C ALA A 173 -0.03 12.82 10.93
N LEU A 174 -0.58 12.66 9.71
CA LEU A 174 -0.44 13.69 8.66
C LEU A 174 -1.20 14.98 8.96
N CYS A 175 -2.29 14.93 9.76
CA CYS A 175 -2.98 16.15 10.18
C CYS A 175 -2.05 17.12 10.93
N PHE A 176 -1.08 16.63 11.71
CA PHE A 176 -0.10 17.48 12.40
C PHE A 176 0.85 18.20 11.44
N TYR A 177 1.15 17.59 10.28
CA TYR A 177 2.03 18.18 9.27
C TYR A 177 1.30 19.16 8.36
N VAL A 178 -0.03 19.01 8.21
CA VAL A 178 -0.85 19.88 7.35
C VAL A 178 -1.39 21.09 8.11
N PHE A 179 -1.71 20.94 9.40
CA PHE A 179 -2.37 21.98 10.20
C PHE A 179 -1.54 22.54 11.36
N GLY A 180 -0.37 21.97 11.64
CA GLY A 180 0.58 22.46 12.66
C GLY A 180 1.68 23.30 12.03
#